data_AF-A0A316KSI7-F1
#
_entry.id   AF-A0A316KSI7-F1
#
_cell.length_a   1.000
_cell.length_b   1.000
_cell.length_c   1.000
_cell.angle_alpha   90.00
_cell.angle_beta   90.00
_cell.angle_gamma   90.00
#
_symmetry.space_group_name_H-M   'P 1'
#
loop_
_entity.id
_entity.type
_entity.pdbx_description
1 polymer ?
#
loop_
_entity_poly.entity_id
_entity_poly.type
_entity_poly.pdbx_seq_one_letter_code
_entity_poly.pdbx_strand_id
1 'polypeptide(L)'
;MHLSNLPDSVTDIFAPGFEALPFAALFYIPDDKLTLLWRNQAHAVMSGSEGRDVTGMGMFEAFPPSGDAEGSDAIAFIRKATDEIVKKDNRRK
;
A
#
# COMPACT_ATOMS: atom_id res chain seq x y z
N MET A 1 4.16 3.08 -35.15
CA MET A 1 3.91 2.99 -33.70
C MET A 1 5.22 3.27 -32.98
N HIS A 2 5.27 4.32 -32.17
CA HIS A 2 6.46 4.77 -31.46
C HIS A 2 6.53 4.04 -30.11
N LEU A 3 7.65 3.40 -29.80
CA LEU A 3 7.89 2.61 -28.57
C LEU A 3 8.27 3.50 -27.37
N SER A 4 7.54 4.59 -27.12
CA SER A 4 7.92 5.62 -26.13
C SER A 4 7.06 5.65 -24.86
N ASN A 5 6.11 4.73 -24.69
CA ASN A 5 5.24 4.70 -23.50
C ASN A 5 5.51 3.46 -22.65
N LEU A 6 6.77 3.22 -22.30
CA LEU A 6 7.05 2.32 -21.20
C LEU A 6 6.78 3.09 -19.90
N PRO A 7 5.90 2.60 -19.01
CA PRO A 7 5.59 3.27 -17.76
C PRO A 7 6.84 3.51 -16.90
N ASP A 8 7.00 4.73 -16.39
CA ASP A 8 8.17 5.17 -15.62
C ASP A 8 8.23 4.52 -14.23
N SER A 9 7.12 3.94 -13.76
CA SER A 9 7.04 3.28 -12.45
C SER A 9 6.18 2.01 -12.48
N VAL A 10 6.46 1.08 -11.56
CA VAL A 10 5.63 -0.12 -11.32
C VAL A 10 4.18 0.25 -11.02
N THR A 11 3.96 1.41 -10.38
CA THR A 11 2.63 1.95 -10.10
C THR A 11 1.85 2.28 -11.36
N ASP A 12 2.49 2.76 -12.42
CA ASP A 12 1.80 3.09 -13.69
C ASP A 12 1.33 1.85 -14.46
N ILE A 13 1.91 0.67 -14.18
CA ILE A 13 1.48 -0.61 -14.77
C ILE A 13 0.26 -1.17 -14.03
N PHE A 14 0.29 -1.15 -12.69
CA PHE A 14 -0.71 -1.84 -11.88
C PHE A 14 -1.87 -0.94 -11.46
N ALA A 15 -1.65 0.34 -11.17
CA ALA A 15 -2.68 1.26 -10.69
C ALA A 15 -3.92 1.35 -11.60
N PRO A 16 -3.79 1.43 -12.95
CA PRO A 16 -4.97 1.60 -13.82
C PRO A 16 -5.98 0.46 -13.72
N GLY A 17 -5.50 -0.78 -13.49
CA GLY A 17 -6.39 -1.94 -13.34
C GLY A 17 -7.11 -2.00 -11.99
N PHE A 18 -6.55 -1.37 -10.96
CA PHE A 18 -7.08 -1.39 -9.60
C PHE A 18 -7.90 -0.14 -9.23
N GLU A 19 -7.76 0.95 -9.99
CA GLU A 19 -8.44 2.23 -9.71
C GLU A 19 -9.97 2.08 -9.71
N ALA A 20 -10.52 1.31 -10.65
CA ALA A 20 -11.97 1.15 -10.82
C ALA A 20 -12.58 0.00 -9.99
N LEU A 21 -11.78 -0.71 -9.19
CA LEU A 21 -12.27 -1.89 -8.47
C LEU A 21 -13.05 -1.52 -7.20
N PRO A 22 -14.13 -2.26 -6.87
CA PRO A 22 -15.00 -1.96 -5.73
C PRO A 22 -14.43 -2.45 -4.39
N PHE A 23 -13.10 -2.52 -4.26
CA PHE A 23 -12.41 -2.91 -3.03
C PHE A 23 -11.18 -2.03 -2.83
N ALA A 24 -10.82 -1.78 -1.57
CA ALA A 24 -9.64 -0.99 -1.23
C ALA A 24 -8.35 -1.73 -1.63
N ALA A 25 -7.48 -1.03 -2.35
CA ALA A 25 -6.14 -1.49 -2.70
C ALA A 25 -5.11 -0.45 -2.25
N LEU A 26 -4.00 -0.94 -1.68
CA LEU A 26 -2.88 -0.15 -1.16
C LEU A 26 -1.58 -0.88 -1.48
N PHE A 27 -0.64 -0.19 -2.11
CA PHE A 27 0.71 -0.69 -2.39
C PHE A 27 1.73 0.03 -1.52
N TYR A 28 2.68 -0.73 -0.98
CA TYR A 28 3.75 -0.21 -0.13
C TYR A 28 5.04 -1.02 -0.28
N ILE A 29 6.16 -0.40 0.07
CA ILE A 29 7.46 -1.05 0.22
C ILE A 29 7.51 -1.67 1.62
N PRO A 30 7.94 -2.93 1.78
CA PRO A 30 8.06 -3.59 3.07
C PRO A 30 9.33 -3.15 3.83
N ASP A 31 9.52 -1.84 3.98
CA ASP A 31 10.58 -1.26 4.80
C ASP A 31 10.10 -1.01 6.25
N ASP A 32 10.96 -0.41 7.08
CA ASP A 32 10.66 -0.16 8.50
C ASP A 32 9.36 0.66 8.72
N LYS A 33 8.98 1.49 7.74
CA LYS A 33 7.82 2.38 7.82
C LYS A 33 6.61 1.88 7.02
N LEU A 34 6.77 0.79 6.27
CA LEU A 34 5.82 0.34 5.26
C LEU A 34 5.48 1.49 4.30
N THR A 35 6.51 2.07 3.67
CA THR A 35 6.39 3.27 2.83
C THR A 35 5.37 3.10 1.70
N LEU A 36 4.37 3.96 1.66
CA LEU A 36 3.28 3.90 0.71
C LEU A 36 3.72 4.32 -0.69
N LEU A 37 3.31 3.55 -1.69
CA LEU A 37 3.55 3.84 -3.11
C LEU A 37 2.30 4.42 -3.77
N TRP A 38 1.16 3.81 -3.51
CA TRP A 38 -0.10 4.13 -4.18
C TRP A 38 -1.29 3.52 -3.45
N ARG A 39 -2.48 4.07 -3.67
CA ARG A 39 -3.78 3.51 -3.26
C ARG A 39 -4.84 3.85 -4.30
N ASN A 40 -5.93 3.09 -4.34
CA ASN A 40 -7.09 3.43 -5.16
C ASN A 40 -8.10 4.33 -4.44
N GLN A 41 -9.07 4.85 -5.20
CA GLN A 41 -10.17 5.66 -4.67
C GLN A 41 -11.00 4.93 -3.61
N ALA A 42 -11.24 3.63 -3.74
CA ALA A 42 -11.99 2.87 -2.74
C ALA A 42 -11.32 2.89 -1.36
N HIS A 43 -9.99 2.74 -1.31
CA HIS A 43 -9.23 2.90 -0.07
C HIS A 43 -9.31 4.33 0.47
N ALA A 44 -9.22 5.35 -0.40
CA ALA A 44 -9.29 6.75 0.02
C ALA A 44 -10.61 7.05 0.76
N VAL A 45 -11.74 6.58 0.21
CA VAL A 45 -13.07 6.70 0.84
C VAL A 45 -13.15 5.91 2.15
N MET A 46 -12.70 4.64 2.16
CA MET A 46 -12.74 3.80 3.37
C MET A 46 -11.93 4.38 4.53
N SER A 47 -10.84 5.08 4.24
CA SER A 47 -9.98 5.72 5.23
C SER A 47 -10.34 7.18 5.53
N GLY A 48 -11.39 7.73 4.89
CA GLY A 48 -11.83 9.12 5.07
C GLY A 48 -10.73 10.15 4.74
N SER A 49 -9.94 9.88 3.71
CA SER A 49 -8.76 10.69 3.37
C SER A 49 -8.68 11.02 1.88
N GLU A 50 -9.82 11.18 1.22
CA GLU A 50 -9.93 11.63 -0.15
C GLU A 50 -9.17 12.96 -0.38
N GLY A 51 -8.51 13.08 -1.54
CA GLY A 51 -7.73 14.27 -1.91
C GLY A 51 -6.40 14.43 -1.17
N ARG A 52 -6.07 13.57 -0.20
CA ARG A 52 -4.76 13.54 0.44
C ARG A 52 -3.77 12.72 -0.38
N ASP A 53 -2.62 13.32 -0.71
CA ASP A 53 -1.47 12.55 -1.20
C ASP A 53 -0.80 11.84 -0.03
N VAL A 54 -0.61 10.53 -0.18
CA VAL A 54 -0.02 9.65 0.85
C VAL A 54 1.24 8.97 0.34
N THR A 55 1.63 9.18 -0.92
CA THR A 55 2.80 8.55 -1.51
C THR A 55 4.08 9.02 -0.80
N GLY A 56 4.95 8.07 -0.46
CA GLY A 56 6.18 8.30 0.30
C GLY A 56 5.99 8.39 1.82
N MET A 57 4.75 8.42 2.32
CA MET A 57 4.48 8.39 3.77
C MET A 57 4.64 6.99 4.34
N GLY A 58 4.95 6.87 5.63
CA GLY A 58 4.81 5.58 6.33
C GLY A 58 3.33 5.20 6.49
N MET A 59 2.99 3.90 6.41
CA MET A 59 1.60 3.44 6.46
C MET A 59 0.83 3.97 7.68
N PHE A 60 1.43 3.87 8.88
CA PHE A 60 0.79 4.29 10.13
C PHE A 60 0.94 5.79 10.43
N GLU A 61 1.74 6.50 9.63
CA GLU A 61 1.76 7.96 9.61
C GLU A 61 0.61 8.50 8.76
N ALA A 62 0.36 7.87 7.61
CA ALA A 62 -0.76 8.20 6.73
C ALA A 62 -2.10 7.81 7.35
N PHE A 63 -2.16 6.63 7.97
CA PHE A 63 -3.35 6.03 8.57
C PHE A 63 -3.06 5.65 10.04
N PRO A 64 -3.12 6.63 10.96
CA PRO A 64 -2.93 6.36 12.38
C PRO A 64 -3.97 5.34 12.86
N PRO A 65 -3.57 4.31 13.60
CA PRO A 65 -4.53 3.38 14.20
C PRO A 65 -5.43 4.13 15.18
N SER A 66 -6.61 3.57 15.45
CA SER A 66 -7.39 3.95 16.62
C SER A 66 -6.54 3.76 17.89
N GLY A 67 -6.74 4.62 18.89
CA GLY A 67 -5.99 4.57 20.16
C GLY A 67 -6.39 3.40 21.07
N ASP A 68 -7.18 2.47 20.58
CA ASP A 68 -7.63 1.27 21.30
C ASP A 68 -6.71 0.07 21.04
N ALA A 69 -6.97 -1.03 21.75
CA ALA A 69 -6.20 -2.26 21.62
C ALA A 69 -6.27 -2.84 20.20
N GLU A 70 -7.41 -2.69 19.52
CA GLU A 70 -7.62 -3.20 18.15
C GLU A 70 -6.69 -2.51 17.14
N GLY A 71 -6.46 -1.20 17.30
CA GLY A 71 -5.53 -0.45 16.46
C GLY A 71 -4.07 -0.89 16.60
N SER A 72 -3.64 -1.24 17.82
CA SER A 72 -2.27 -1.74 18.06
C SER A 72 -2.06 -3.15 17.50
N ASP A 73 -3.09 -4.00 17.58
CA ASP A 73 -3.06 -5.36 17.03
C ASP A 73 -2.97 -5.35 15.49
N ALA A 74 -3.62 -4.40 14.83
CA ALA A 74 -3.55 -4.22 13.38
C ALA A 74 -2.12 -3.93 12.89
N ILE A 75 -1.36 -3.10 13.61
CA ILE A 75 0.05 -2.80 13.27
C ILE A 75 0.89 -4.08 13.32
N ALA A 76 0.82 -4.79 14.44
CA ALA A 76 1.62 -6.00 14.65
C ALA A 76 1.28 -7.07 13.61
N PHE A 77 -0.01 -7.21 13.27
CA PHE A 77 -0.48 -8.15 12.26
C PHE A 77 0.08 -7.84 10.88
N ILE A 78 -0.03 -6.59 10.39
CA ILE A 78 0.44 -6.20 9.06
C ILE A 78 1.95 -6.42 8.94
N ARG A 79 2.73 -6.00 9.95
CA ARG A 79 4.19 -6.19 9.96
C ARG A 79 4.57 -7.66 9.90
N LYS A 80 3.95 -8.49 10.76
CA LYS A 80 4.21 -9.93 10.78
C LYS A 80 3.87 -10.60 9.44
N ALA A 81 2.69 -10.29 8.88
CA ALA A 81 2.27 -10.85 7.60
C ALA A 81 3.24 -10.47 6.46
N THR A 82 3.67 -9.20 6.45
CA THR A 82 4.67 -8.70 5.49
C THR A 82 5.99 -9.46 5.61
N ASP A 83 6.53 -9.56 6.84
CA ASP A 83 7.77 -10.28 7.11
C ASP A 83 7.71 -11.74 6.66
N GLU A 84 6.57 -12.42 6.88
CA GLU A 84 6.38 -13.80 6.47
C GLU A 84 6.39 -13.96 4.95
N ILE A 85 5.80 -13.02 4.21
CA ILE A 85 5.81 -13.03 2.73
C ILE A 85 7.23 -12.83 2.22
N VAL A 86 7.94 -11.80 2.71
CA VAL A 86 9.33 -11.51 2.29
C VAL A 86 10.27 -12.67 2.62
N LYS A 87 10.14 -13.27 3.80
CA LYS A 87 10.93 -14.46 4.20
C LYS A 87 10.60 -15.69 3.35
N LYS A 88 9.34 -15.89 2.95
CA LYS A 88 8.95 -16.99 2.06
C LYS A 88 9.52 -16.80 0.65
N ASP A 89 9.57 -15.57 0.16
CA ASP A 89 10.11 -15.27 -1.16
C ASP A 89 11.62 -15.52 -1.24
N ASN A 90 12.37 -15.15 -0.19
CA ASN A 90 13.81 -15.41 -0.08
C ASN A 90 14.19 -16.90 0.03
N ARG A 91 13.23 -17.80 0.34
CA ARG A 91 13.45 -19.26 0.42
C ARG A 91 13.21 -20.00 -0.90
N ARG A 92 12.75 -19.32 -1.95
CA ARG A 92 12.53 -19.90 -3.29
C ARG A 92 13.68 -19.62 -4.27
N LYS A 93 14.73 -18.94 -3.82
CA LYS A 93 15.99 -18.74 -4.55
C LYS A 93 17.03 -19.74 -4.04
#